data_AF-A0A434A8C2-F1
#
_entry.id   AF-A0A434A8C2-F1
#
_cell.length_a   1.000
_cell.length_b   1.000
_cell.length_c   1.000
_cell.angle_alpha   90.00
_cell.angle_beta   90.00
_cell.angle_gamma   90.00
#
_symmetry.space_group_name_H-M   'P 1'
#
loop_
_entity.id
_entity.type
_entity.pdbx_description
1 polymer ?
#
loop_
_entity_poly.entity_id
_entity_poly.type
_entity_poly.pdbx_seq_one_letter_code
_entity_poly.pdbx_strand_id
1 'polypeptide(L)'
;MAKKKFNFRKKLFVKNRLVILNVDTFEEIFSFKLTLMNVFVIFSLGGIFLILITTFIIAFTSLREFIPGYSSSQLKKNATELAIKSDSLERALKKNELYIKGIQKVLRGELEYAKFNKDSILSETEETPDLDMKASEEEIKLREEVAKTEKESGEKDQNKNKSDKK
;
A
#
# COMPACT_ATOMS: atom_id res chain seq x y z
N MET A 1 -55.16 20.51 1.36
CA MET A 1 -54.23 20.98 2.40
C MET A 1 -53.07 21.71 1.75
N ALA A 2 -52.99 23.03 1.89
CA ALA A 2 -51.98 23.84 1.21
C ALA A 2 -50.58 23.58 1.78
N LYS A 3 -49.66 23.07 0.94
CA LYS A 3 -48.23 22.91 1.30
C LYS A 3 -47.63 24.27 1.63
N LYS A 4 -47.34 24.50 2.91
CA LYS A 4 -46.61 25.66 3.42
C LYS A 4 -45.20 25.67 2.79
N LYS A 5 -45.02 26.37 1.66
CA LYS A 5 -43.70 26.62 1.08
C LYS A 5 -42.90 27.43 2.09
N PHE A 6 -41.98 26.77 2.79
CA PHE A 6 -41.05 27.47 3.67
C PHE A 6 -40.20 28.44 2.84
N ASN A 7 -40.28 29.72 3.17
CA ASN A 7 -39.57 30.81 2.48
C ASN A 7 -38.07 30.89 2.87
N PHE A 8 -37.35 29.76 2.92
CA PHE A 8 -35.93 29.71 3.32
C PHE A 8 -35.03 30.60 2.46
N ARG A 9 -35.37 30.77 1.17
CA ARG A 9 -34.64 31.65 0.25
C ARG A 9 -34.58 33.10 0.74
N LYS A 10 -35.68 33.63 1.29
CA LYS A 10 -35.70 35.01 1.79
C LYS A 10 -34.78 35.18 3.00
N LYS A 11 -34.68 34.17 3.86
CA LYS A 11 -33.84 34.19 5.07
C LYS A 11 -32.33 34.17 4.75
N LEU A 12 -31.92 33.56 3.63
CA LEU A 12 -30.51 33.48 3.21
C LEU A 12 -29.92 34.83 2.74
N PHE A 13 -30.76 35.71 2.19
CA PHE A 13 -30.36 37.01 1.67
C PHE A 13 -30.60 38.17 2.65
N VAL A 14 -31.00 37.88 3.89
CA VAL A 14 -31.10 38.90 4.93
C VAL A 14 -29.70 39.44 5.21
N LYS A 15 -29.57 40.77 5.17
CA LYS A 15 -28.33 41.49 5.44
C LYS A 15 -28.25 41.75 6.93
N ASN A 16 -27.37 41.04 7.62
CA ASN A 16 -27.00 41.31 9.00
C ASN A 16 -25.72 42.16 9.01
N ARG A 17 -25.56 43.04 10.00
CA ARG A 17 -24.32 43.80 10.18
C ARG A 17 -23.70 43.38 11.50
N LEU A 18 -22.47 42.90 11.46
CA LEU A 18 -21.62 42.73 12.63
C LEU A 18 -20.81 44.02 12.79
N VAL A 19 -20.89 44.64 13.95
CA VAL A 19 -20.13 45.85 14.27
C VAL A 19 -19.33 45.58 15.54
N ILE A 20 -18.07 45.95 15.53
CA ILE A 20 -17.20 45.96 16.70
C ILE A 20 -16.99 47.43 17.04
N LEU A 21 -17.50 47.84 18.20
CA LEU A 21 -17.38 49.19 18.72
C LEU A 21 -16.37 49.22 19.86
N ASN A 22 -15.63 50.33 19.98
CA ASN A 22 -14.86 50.62 21.17
C ASN A 22 -15.83 50.91 22.34
N VAL A 23 -15.58 50.32 23.51
CA VAL A 23 -16.46 50.47 24.68
C VAL A 23 -16.35 51.87 25.29
N ASP A 24 -15.16 52.47 25.27
CA ASP A 24 -14.88 53.74 25.94
C ASP A 24 -15.15 54.95 25.04
N THR A 25 -14.86 54.84 23.74
CA THR A 25 -15.05 55.94 22.78
C THR A 25 -16.31 55.80 21.91
N PHE A 26 -17.01 54.66 21.96
CA PHE A 26 -18.15 54.33 21.10
C PHE A 26 -17.88 54.43 19.59
N GLU A 27 -16.61 54.49 19.18
CA GLU A 27 -16.24 54.53 17.76
C GLU A 27 -16.40 53.13 17.14
N GLU A 28 -17.01 53.07 15.95
CA GLU A 28 -17.09 51.84 15.16
C GLU A 28 -15.71 51.53 14.55
N ILE A 29 -14.94 50.66 15.20
CA ILE A 29 -13.60 50.25 14.72
C ILE A 29 -13.73 49.38 13.47
N PHE A 30 -14.76 48.52 13.43
CA PHE A 30 -14.95 47.57 12.35
C PHE A 30 -16.44 47.29 12.11
N SER A 31 -16.90 47.41 10.86
CA SER A 31 -18.25 47.02 10.47
C SER A 31 -18.24 46.10 9.25
N PHE A 32 -18.89 44.94 9.37
CA PHE A 32 -18.97 43.95 8.31
C PHE A 32 -20.41 43.53 8.05
N LYS A 33 -20.84 43.57 6.78
CA LYS A 33 -22.18 43.13 6.37
C LYS A 33 -22.15 41.63 6.06
N LEU A 34 -22.73 40.83 6.94
CA LEU A 34 -22.85 39.38 6.82
C LEU A 34 -24.21 39.01 6.22
N THR A 35 -24.22 38.22 5.15
CA THR A 35 -25.42 37.46 4.75
C THR A 35 -25.19 36.00 5.10
N LEU A 36 -26.26 35.27 5.43
CA LEU A 36 -26.16 33.84 5.70
C LEU A 36 -25.51 33.10 4.51
N MET A 37 -25.78 33.58 3.29
CA MET A 37 -25.15 33.09 2.06
C MET A 37 -23.63 33.32 2.05
N ASN A 38 -23.14 34.53 2.32
CA ASN A 38 -21.70 34.80 2.27
C ASN A 38 -20.93 34.01 3.33
N VAL A 39 -21.49 33.89 4.54
CA VAL A 39 -20.91 33.05 5.60
C VAL A 39 -20.80 31.60 5.16
N PHE A 40 -21.85 31.05 4.53
CA PHE A 40 -21.84 29.69 4.01
C PHE A 40 -20.78 29.48 2.91
N VAL A 41 -20.63 30.44 2.00
CA VAL A 41 -19.60 30.37 0.93
C VAL A 41 -18.20 30.41 1.53
N ILE A 42 -17.93 31.33 2.47
CA ILE A 42 -16.61 31.42 3.13
C ILE A 42 -16.30 30.14 3.90
N PHE A 43 -17.28 29.58 4.62
CA PHE A 43 -17.08 28.36 5.41
C PHE A 43 -16.85 27.14 4.51
N SER A 44 -17.62 26.99 3.44
CA SER A 44 -17.44 25.90 2.48
C SER A 44 -16.11 26.01 1.74
N LEU A 45 -15.76 27.20 1.24
CA LEU A 45 -14.48 27.43 0.56
C LEU A 45 -13.31 27.20 1.51
N GLY A 46 -13.40 27.68 2.76
CA GLY A 46 -12.41 27.41 3.80
C GLY A 46 -12.28 25.94 4.14
N GLY A 47 -13.38 25.20 4.22
CA GLY A 47 -13.38 23.75 4.43
C GLY A 47 -12.70 23.00 3.28
N ILE A 48 -13.04 23.33 2.04
CA ILE A 48 -12.43 22.73 0.84
C ILE A 48 -10.93 23.06 0.79
N PHE A 49 -10.56 24.30 1.09
CA PHE A 49 -9.16 24.73 1.15
C PHE A 49 -8.37 23.98 2.23
N LEU A 50 -8.95 23.80 3.43
CA LEU A 50 -8.36 23.00 4.50
C LEU A 50 -8.16 21.55 4.07
N ILE A 51 -9.18 20.91 3.50
CA ILE A 51 -9.10 19.52 3.03
C ILE A 51 -7.99 19.37 1.99
N LEU A 52 -7.88 20.30 1.04
CA LEU A 52 -6.83 20.29 0.01
C LEU A 52 -5.44 20.42 0.63
N ILE A 53 -5.23 21.39 1.53
CA ILE A 53 -3.95 21.58 2.21
C ILE A 53 -3.59 20.36 3.05
N THR A 54 -4.52 19.85 3.86
CA THR A 54 -4.28 18.67 4.70
C THR A 54 -3.94 17.46 3.85
N THR A 55 -4.64 17.24 2.74
CA THR A 55 -4.34 16.15 1.79
C THR A 55 -2.96 16.33 1.17
N PHE A 56 -2.60 17.55 0.76
CA PHE A 56 -1.28 17.86 0.22
C PHE A 56 -0.17 17.56 1.25
N ILE A 57 -0.34 18.03 2.48
CA ILE A 57 0.61 17.75 3.58
C ILE A 57 0.75 16.23 3.78
N ILE A 58 -0.35 15.47 3.85
CA ILE A 58 -0.28 14.02 4.04
C ILE A 58 0.44 13.34 2.86
N ALA A 59 0.18 13.75 1.62
CA ALA A 59 0.75 13.11 0.44
C ALA A 59 2.25 13.39 0.24
N PHE A 60 2.70 14.61 0.57
CA PHE A 60 4.08 15.06 0.37
C PHE A 60 4.99 14.91 1.60
N THR A 61 4.42 14.61 2.77
CA THR A 61 5.21 14.35 3.99
C THR A 61 5.24 12.86 4.33
N SER A 62 6.14 12.45 5.23
CA SER A 62 6.24 11.08 5.71
C SER A 62 5.01 10.61 6.52
N LEU A 63 4.01 11.46 6.78
CA LEU A 63 2.76 11.06 7.46
C LEU A 63 2.05 9.89 6.74
N ARG A 64 2.12 9.81 5.40
CA ARG A 64 1.52 8.70 4.64
C ARG A 64 2.16 7.33 4.96
N GLU A 65 3.43 7.33 5.38
CA GLU A 65 4.18 6.10 5.65
C GLU A 65 3.83 5.49 7.02
N PHE A 66 3.13 6.24 7.88
CA PHE A 66 2.61 5.75 9.15
C PHE A 66 1.32 4.94 9.02
N ILE A 67 0.71 4.91 7.83
CA ILE A 67 -0.47 4.06 7.58
C ILE A 67 0.02 2.62 7.35
N PRO A 68 -0.36 1.66 8.22
CA PRO A 68 0.00 0.26 8.03
C PRO A 68 -0.53 -0.24 6.67
N GLY A 69 0.33 -0.87 5.87
CA GLY A 69 0.03 -1.29 4.49
C GLY A 69 0.79 -0.49 3.41
N TYR A 70 1.28 0.72 3.72
CA TYR A 70 2.11 1.52 2.82
C TYR A 70 3.53 1.70 3.39
N SER A 71 4.30 0.60 3.45
CA SER A 71 5.70 0.71 3.86
C SER A 71 6.48 1.56 2.85
N SER A 72 7.31 2.47 3.35
CA SER A 72 8.16 3.33 2.51
C SER A 72 8.98 2.49 1.53
N SER A 73 9.20 3.02 0.33
CA SER A 73 10.00 2.33 -0.71
C SER A 73 11.39 1.96 -0.18
N GLN A 74 11.96 2.82 0.67
CA GLN A 74 13.23 2.58 1.33
C GLN A 74 13.16 1.41 2.34
N LEU A 75 12.11 1.36 3.17
CA LEU A 75 11.95 0.27 4.14
C LEU A 75 11.78 -1.09 3.47
N LYS A 76 11.00 -1.16 2.37
CA LYS A 76 10.89 -2.40 1.58
C LYS A 76 12.25 -2.84 1.03
N LYS A 77 12.98 -1.91 0.40
CA LYS A 77 14.31 -2.20 -0.17
C LYS A 77 15.28 -2.71 0.89
N ASN A 78 15.34 -2.02 2.04
CA ASN A 78 16.22 -2.41 3.14
C ASN A 78 15.82 -3.77 3.72
N ALA A 79 14.52 -4.05 3.87
CA ALA A 79 14.04 -5.33 4.35
C ALA A 79 14.41 -6.48 3.39
N THR A 80 14.25 -6.28 2.07
CA THR A 80 14.64 -7.27 1.06
C THR A 80 16.15 -7.49 1.04
N GLU A 81 16.95 -6.42 1.08
CA GLU A 81 18.41 -6.52 1.11
C GLU A 81 18.89 -7.25 2.37
N LEU A 82 18.30 -6.92 3.53
CA LEU A 82 18.65 -7.55 4.79
C LEU A 82 18.23 -9.02 4.82
N ALA A 83 17.06 -9.37 4.24
CA ALA A 83 16.62 -10.75 4.11
C ALA A 83 17.59 -11.58 3.24
N ILE A 84 18.02 -11.05 2.09
CA ILE A 84 19.00 -11.73 1.22
C ILE A 84 20.33 -11.92 1.94
N LYS A 85 20.83 -10.89 2.64
CA LYS A 85 22.08 -10.99 3.40
C LYS A 85 21.97 -11.99 4.54
N SER A 86 20.86 -11.99 5.28
CA SER A 86 20.61 -12.92 6.37
C SER A 86 20.57 -14.37 5.88
N ASP A 87 19.84 -14.65 4.80
CA ASP A 87 19.78 -15.98 4.16
C ASP A 87 21.18 -16.45 3.72
N SER A 88 21.97 -15.56 3.12
CA SER A 88 23.34 -15.90 2.73
C SER A 88 24.23 -16.20 3.94
N LEU A 89 24.10 -15.44 5.03
CA LEU A 89 24.87 -15.67 6.26
C LEU A 89 24.45 -16.97 6.93
N GLU A 90 23.16 -17.27 6.98
CA GLU A 90 22.60 -18.50 7.54
C GLU A 90 23.14 -19.73 6.80
N ARG A 91 23.16 -19.71 5.46
CA ARG A 91 23.76 -20.78 4.65
C ARG A 91 25.24 -20.98 4.94
N ALA A 92 26.00 -19.88 5.03
CA ALA A 92 27.44 -19.95 5.33
C ALA A 92 27.69 -20.51 6.73
N LEU A 93 26.87 -20.10 7.70
CA LEU A 93 26.95 -20.59 9.08
C LEU A 93 26.61 -22.08 9.17
N LYS A 94 25.54 -22.54 8.52
CA LYS A 94 25.15 -23.97 8.47
C LYS A 94 26.28 -24.84 7.91
N LYS A 95 26.94 -24.39 6.82
CA LYS A 95 28.12 -25.07 6.26
C LYS A 95 29.26 -25.18 7.26
N ASN A 96 29.55 -24.09 7.98
CA ASN A 96 30.61 -24.06 8.97
C ASN A 96 30.31 -24.98 10.16
N GLU A 97 29.07 -24.98 10.66
CA GLU A 97 28.64 -25.87 11.73
C GLU A 97 28.79 -27.35 11.35
N LEU A 98 28.37 -27.73 10.14
CA LEU A 98 28.54 -29.11 9.63
C LEU A 98 30.03 -29.48 9.52
N TYR A 99 30.86 -28.56 9.05
CA TYR A 99 32.31 -28.75 8.99
C TYR A 99 32.94 -28.96 10.38
N ILE A 100 32.61 -28.11 11.36
CA ILE A 100 33.10 -28.23 12.74
C ILE A 100 32.62 -29.53 13.38
N LYS A 101 31.33 -29.88 13.23
CA LYS A 101 30.78 -31.17 13.72
C LYS A 101 31.51 -32.33 13.08
N GLY A 102 31.85 -32.20 11.80
CA GLY A 102 32.70 -33.12 11.07
C GLY A 102 34.05 -33.37 11.74
N ILE A 103 34.81 -32.30 11.99
CA ILE A 103 36.10 -32.36 12.69
C ILE A 103 35.95 -33.01 14.07
N GLN A 104 34.91 -32.63 14.82
CA GLN A 104 34.67 -33.21 16.15
C GLN A 104 34.44 -34.72 16.10
N LYS A 105 33.70 -35.24 15.11
CA LYS A 105 33.49 -36.68 14.92
C LYS A 105 34.78 -37.41 14.59
N VAL A 106 35.62 -36.83 13.72
CA VAL A 106 36.95 -37.38 13.38
C VAL A 106 37.84 -37.49 14.63
N LEU A 107 37.89 -36.44 15.44
CA LEU A 107 38.70 -36.40 16.68
C LEU A 107 38.22 -37.42 17.74
N ARG A 108 36.94 -37.80 17.72
CA ARG A 108 36.36 -38.80 18.64
C ARG A 108 36.49 -40.24 18.14
N GLY A 109 36.96 -40.46 16.91
CA GLY A 109 37.10 -41.80 16.32
C GLY A 109 35.77 -42.40 15.84
N GLU A 110 34.70 -41.62 15.75
CA GLU A 110 33.38 -42.04 15.24
C GLU A 110 33.36 -41.90 13.70
N LEU A 111 34.01 -42.82 12.99
CA LEU A 111 34.17 -42.74 11.52
C LEU A 111 33.31 -43.78 10.78
N GLU A 112 32.27 -43.31 10.08
CA GLU A 112 31.73 -43.99 8.89
C GLU A 112 32.52 -43.51 7.66
N TYR A 113 33.64 -44.16 7.36
CA TYR A 113 34.55 -43.80 6.27
C TYR A 113 33.89 -43.72 4.86
N ALA A 114 32.69 -44.30 4.69
CA ALA A 114 31.98 -44.32 3.42
C ALA A 114 31.16 -43.04 3.13
N LYS A 115 30.87 -42.19 4.13
CA LYS A 115 30.02 -41.00 3.96
C LYS A 115 30.76 -39.67 4.02
N PHE A 116 32.04 -39.66 4.41
CA PHE A 116 32.74 -38.43 4.76
C PHE A 116 33.63 -37.89 3.63
N ASN A 117 33.01 -37.47 2.51
CA ASN A 117 33.67 -36.68 1.47
C ASN A 117 33.22 -35.21 1.55
N LYS A 118 34.08 -34.28 1.11
CA LYS A 118 33.72 -32.84 1.02
C LYS A 118 32.45 -32.63 0.20
N ASP A 119 32.28 -33.43 -0.85
CA ASP A 119 31.09 -33.45 -1.70
C ASP A 119 29.84 -33.97 -0.97
N SER A 120 29.98 -34.91 -0.03
CA SER A 120 28.87 -35.39 0.79
C SER A 120 28.36 -34.33 1.77
N ILE A 121 29.25 -33.54 2.38
CA ILE A 121 28.86 -32.44 3.29
C ILE A 121 28.20 -31.28 2.53
N LEU A 122 28.67 -31.02 1.30
CA LEU A 122 28.05 -30.03 0.42
C LEU A 122 26.67 -30.50 -0.03
N SER A 123 26.53 -31.77 -0.42
CA SER A 123 25.25 -32.40 -0.79
C SER A 123 24.25 -32.45 0.37
N GLU A 124 24.70 -32.59 1.61
CA GLU A 124 23.81 -32.61 2.79
C GLU A 124 23.39 -31.20 3.23
N THR A 125 24.10 -30.17 2.76
CA THR A 125 23.68 -28.76 2.90
C THR A 125 22.71 -28.35 1.80
N GLU A 126 22.87 -28.89 0.60
CA GLU A 126 21.88 -28.80 -0.47
C GLU A 126 20.74 -29.78 -0.18
N GLU A 127 19.98 -29.46 0.86
CA GLU A 127 18.59 -29.90 0.91
C GLU A 127 17.95 -29.30 -0.33
N THR A 128 17.89 -30.07 -1.42
CA THR A 128 16.84 -29.88 -2.42
C THR A 128 15.57 -29.83 -1.59
N PRO A 129 14.92 -28.66 -1.45
CA PRO A 129 13.71 -28.63 -0.68
C PRO A 129 12.81 -29.66 -1.34
N ASP A 130 12.19 -30.53 -0.55
CA ASP A 130 11.09 -31.37 -1.02
C ASP A 130 9.96 -30.39 -1.35
N LEU A 131 10.12 -29.72 -2.49
CA LEU A 131 9.18 -28.75 -3.03
C LEU A 131 8.01 -29.62 -3.44
N ASP A 132 6.99 -29.68 -2.58
CA ASP A 132 5.70 -30.24 -2.95
C ASP A 132 5.25 -29.45 -4.18
N MET A 133 5.50 -29.98 -5.38
CA MET A 133 5.28 -29.32 -6.68
C MET A 133 3.78 -29.24 -7.01
N LYS A 134 2.94 -29.22 -5.98
CA LYS A 134 1.51 -28.99 -6.12
C LYS A 134 1.31 -27.49 -6.33
N ALA A 135 0.70 -27.18 -7.47
CA ALA A 135 0.25 -25.83 -7.77
C ALA A 135 -0.64 -25.33 -6.62
N SER A 136 -0.38 -24.10 -6.16
CA SER A 136 -1.21 -23.43 -5.15
C SER A 136 -2.62 -23.20 -5.70
N GLU A 137 -3.64 -23.18 -4.84
CA GLU A 137 -5.02 -22.89 -5.23
C GLU A 137 -5.14 -21.55 -5.99
N GLU A 138 -4.32 -20.57 -5.61
CA GLU A 138 -4.26 -19.25 -6.26
C GLU A 138 -3.67 -19.34 -7.68
N GLU A 139 -2.67 -20.19 -7.88
CA GLU A 139 -2.04 -20.39 -9.18
C GLU A 139 -2.99 -21.10 -10.17
N ILE A 140 -3.75 -22.08 -9.68
CA ILE A 140 -4.75 -22.80 -10.49
C ILE A 140 -5.84 -21.81 -10.96
N LYS A 141 -6.36 -20.96 -10.06
CA LYS A 141 -7.34 -19.92 -10.42
C LYS A 141 -6.77 -18.94 -11.45
N LEU A 142 -5.51 -18.54 -11.31
CA LEU A 142 -4.86 -17.65 -12.25
C LEU A 142 -4.73 -18.30 -13.64
N ARG A 143 -4.35 -19.58 -13.71
CA ARG A 143 -4.29 -20.34 -14.97
C ARG A 143 -5.66 -20.41 -15.65
N GLU A 144 -6.74 -20.57 -14.88
CA GLU A 144 -8.10 -20.56 -15.42
C GLU A 144 -8.51 -19.19 -15.96
N GLU A 145 -8.17 -18.11 -15.27
CA GLU A 145 -8.46 -16.74 -15.71
C GLU A 145 -7.68 -16.37 -16.97
N VAL A 146 -6.39 -16.70 -17.02
CA VAL A 146 -5.56 -16.53 -18.22
C VAL A 146 -6.13 -17.33 -19.40
N ALA A 147 -6.52 -18.59 -19.18
CA ALA A 147 -7.12 -19.40 -20.24
C ALA A 147 -8.46 -18.86 -20.76
N LYS A 148 -9.27 -18.23 -19.89
CA LYS A 148 -10.52 -17.56 -20.31
C LYS A 148 -10.22 -16.31 -21.14
N THR A 149 -9.31 -15.47 -20.67
CA THR A 149 -8.94 -14.23 -21.38
C THR A 149 -8.27 -14.50 -22.73
N GLU A 150 -7.45 -15.55 -22.86
CA GLU A 150 -6.88 -15.98 -24.14
C GLU A 150 -7.94 -16.52 -25.12
N LYS A 151 -8.96 -17.23 -24.62
CA LYS A 151 -10.08 -17.69 -25.46
C LYS A 151 -10.92 -16.52 -25.96
N GLU A 152 -11.24 -15.57 -25.08
CA GLU A 152 -12.02 -14.38 -25.45
C GLU A 152 -11.27 -13.47 -26.44
N SER A 153 -9.94 -13.35 -26.32
CA SER A 153 -9.14 -12.61 -27.29
C SER A 153 -9.05 -13.34 -28.63
N GLY A 154 -8.86 -14.66 -28.62
CA GLY A 154 -8.88 -15.50 -29.83
C GLY A 154 -10.21 -15.51 -30.58
N GLU A 155 -11.35 -15.50 -29.87
CA GLU A 155 -12.68 -15.39 -30.50
C GLU A 155 -12.93 -14.02 -31.12
N LYS A 156 -12.45 -12.93 -30.50
CA LYS A 156 -12.54 -11.58 -31.06
C LYS A 156 -11.76 -11.44 -32.37
N ASP A 157 -10.60 -12.07 -32.47
CA ASP A 157 -9.80 -12.08 -33.71
C ASP A 157 -10.46 -12.92 -34.82
N GLN A 158 -11.10 -14.05 -34.48
CA GLN A 158 -11.85 -14.85 -35.47
C GLN A 158 -13.12 -14.14 -35.97
N ASN A 159 -13.78 -13.34 -35.13
CA ASN A 159 -15.01 -12.65 -35.51
C ASN A 159 -14.74 -11.40 -36.37
N LYS A 160 -13.62 -10.68 -36.16
CA LYS A 160 -13.16 -9.62 -37.06
C LYS A 160 -12.84 -10.14 -38.46
N ASN A 161 -12.14 -11.28 -38.56
CA ASN A 161 -11.80 -11.86 -39.86
C ASN A 161 -13.02 -12.38 -40.66
N LYS A 162 -14.16 -12.62 -40.01
CA LYS A 162 -15.43 -12.98 -40.69
C LYS A 162 -16.25 -11.76 -41.10
N SER A 163 -16.14 -10.62 -40.43
CA SER A 163 -16.86 -9.39 -40.82
C SER A 163 -16.23 -8.67 -42.02
N ASP A 164 -14.92 -8.82 -42.22
CA ASP A 164 -14.19 -8.17 -43.34
C ASP A 164 -14.29 -8.93 -44.68
N LYS A 165 -15.02 -10.06 -44.72
CA LYS A 165 -15.13 -10.94 -45.89
C LYS A 165 -16.52 -10.97 -46.54
N LYS A 166 -17.36 -9.97 -46.28
CA LYS A 166 -18.71 -9.86 -46.84
C LYS A 166 -18.93 -8.53 -47.54
#